data_AF-A0A2S5BHW3-F1
#
_entry.id   AF-A0A2S5BHW3-F1
#
_cell.length_a   1.000
_cell.length_b   1.000
_cell.length_c   1.000
_cell.angle_alpha   90.00
_cell.angle_beta   90.00
_cell.angle_gamma   90.00
#
_symmetry.space_group_name_H-M   'P 1'
#
loop_
_entity.id
_entity.type
_entity.pdbx_description
1 polymer ?
#
loop_
_entity_poly.entity_id
_entity_poly.type
_entity_poly.pdbx_seq_one_letter_code
_entity_poly.pdbx_strand_id
1 'polypeptide(L)'
;MANEDEVAAVQQSYGLVTLGWIHTHPVQSIFPSSADLHTHAGYQALLREAIAVVCAPHEGPDGFGVFRLTDSPGMGTILACRAEGASHPHPPLPLYTDVDQDGGHCEASDDLPFACIDLQ
;
A
#
# COMPACT_ATOMS: atom_id res chain seq x y z
N MET A 1 6.73 13.89 -9.67
CA MET A 1 6.62 13.48 -8.25
C MET A 1 6.29 14.73 -7.46
N ALA A 2 5.07 14.82 -6.94
CA ALA A 2 4.66 15.96 -6.11
C ALA A 2 5.53 16.02 -4.85
N ASN A 3 5.82 17.22 -4.37
CA ASN A 3 6.55 17.39 -3.11
C ASN A 3 5.65 16.94 -1.94
N GLU A 4 6.21 16.28 -0.92
CA GLU A 4 5.46 15.84 0.25
C GLU A 4 4.77 17.02 0.97
N ASP A 5 5.39 18.21 0.95
CA ASP A 5 4.79 19.43 1.52
C ASP A 5 3.49 19.85 0.80
N GLU A 6 3.42 19.67 -0.53
CA GLU A 6 2.23 20.01 -1.32
C GLU A 6 1.09 19.04 -1.03
N VAL A 7 1.42 17.74 -0.95
CA VAL A 7 0.46 16.70 -0.54
C VAL A 7 -0.08 17.01 0.86
N ALA A 8 0.80 17.31 1.82
CA ALA A 8 0.41 17.64 3.19
C ALA A 8 -0.46 18.90 3.26
N ALA A 9 -0.14 19.95 2.49
CA ALA A 9 -0.93 21.17 2.43
C ALA A 9 -2.35 20.93 1.88
N VAL A 10 -2.47 20.13 0.80
CA VAL A 10 -3.76 19.74 0.24
C VAL A 10 -4.56 18.94 1.27
N GLN A 11 -3.97 17.89 1.85
CA GLN A 11 -4.63 17.08 2.87
C GLN A 11 -5.12 17.93 4.05
N GLN A 12 -4.30 18.86 4.53
CA GLN A 12 -4.67 19.76 5.62
C GLN A 12 -5.83 20.68 5.23
N SER A 13 -5.80 21.28 4.04
CA SER A 13 -6.85 22.21 3.57
C SER A 13 -8.23 21.56 3.41
N TYR A 14 -8.27 20.28 3.05
CA TYR A 14 -9.50 19.50 2.91
C TYR A 14 -9.84 18.65 4.15
N GLY A 15 -8.98 18.63 5.18
CA GLY A 15 -9.16 17.81 6.37
C GLY A 15 -9.11 16.30 6.10
N LEU A 16 -8.25 15.87 5.16
CA LEU A 16 -8.12 14.47 4.73
C LEU A 16 -7.13 13.70 5.61
N VAL A 17 -7.40 12.41 5.79
CA VAL A 17 -6.51 11.46 6.46
C VAL A 17 -5.93 10.50 5.41
N THR A 18 -4.64 10.19 5.50
CA THR A 18 -4.03 9.17 4.65
C THR A 18 -4.45 7.77 5.10
N LEU A 19 -5.20 7.06 4.25
CA LEU A 19 -5.67 5.69 4.53
C LEU A 19 -4.81 4.61 3.86
N GLY A 20 -3.85 5.00 3.04
CA GLY A 20 -3.06 4.05 2.25
C GLY A 20 -2.51 4.71 1.01
N TRP A 21 -2.11 3.87 0.06
CA TRP A 21 -1.52 4.30 -1.20
C TRP A 21 -1.77 3.27 -2.30
N ILE A 22 -1.66 3.71 -3.55
CA ILE A 22 -1.91 2.90 -4.75
C ILE A 22 -0.79 3.13 -5.76
N HIS A 23 -0.31 2.07 -6.40
CA HIS A 23 0.67 2.15 -7.48
C HIS A 23 0.44 1.08 -8.54
N THR A 24 1.13 1.23 -9.67
CA THR A 24 1.02 0.31 -10.79
C THR A 24 2.25 -0.58 -10.93
N HIS A 25 2.01 -1.83 -11.32
CA HIS A 25 3.00 -2.76 -11.87
C HIS A 25 2.72 -2.93 -13.36
N PRO A 26 3.36 -2.14 -14.25
CA PRO A 26 3.02 -2.16 -15.67
C PRO A 26 3.26 -3.53 -16.33
N VAL A 27 4.25 -4.28 -15.85
CA VAL A 27 4.68 -5.58 -16.41
C VAL A 27 4.72 -6.69 -15.36
N GLN A 28 4.94 -6.35 -14.09
CA GLN A 28 5.07 -7.31 -13.00
C GLN A 28 3.72 -7.77 -12.49
N SER A 29 3.64 -9.01 -12.00
CA SER A 29 2.42 -9.53 -11.37
C SER A 29 2.00 -8.75 -10.13
N ILE A 30 0.78 -9.01 -9.66
CA ILE A 30 0.18 -8.37 -8.50
C ILE A 30 0.76 -8.95 -7.20
N PHE A 31 1.80 -8.31 -6.68
CA PHE A 31 2.35 -8.60 -5.36
C PHE A 31 3.08 -7.37 -4.81
N PRO A 32 3.20 -7.20 -3.49
CA PRO A 32 4.04 -6.16 -2.92
C PRO A 32 5.53 -6.51 -3.06
N SER A 33 6.28 -5.67 -3.78
CA SER A 33 7.73 -5.77 -3.87
C SER A 33 8.42 -5.43 -2.54
N SER A 34 9.72 -5.70 -2.42
CA SER A 34 10.52 -5.30 -1.24
C SER A 34 10.38 -3.81 -0.93
N ALA A 35 10.46 -2.94 -1.94
CA ALA A 35 10.29 -1.49 -1.76
C ALA A 35 8.87 -1.14 -1.27
N ASP A 36 7.85 -1.86 -1.77
CA ASP A 36 6.46 -1.65 -1.35
C ASP A 36 6.25 -2.05 0.10
N LEU A 37 6.82 -3.18 0.53
CA LEU A 37 6.75 -3.64 1.93
C LEU A 37 7.35 -2.60 2.88
N HIS A 38 8.53 -2.05 2.55
CA HIS A 38 9.19 -1.02 3.36
C HIS A 38 8.42 0.31 3.38
N THR A 39 7.89 0.73 2.24
CA THR A 39 7.04 1.93 2.14
C THR A 39 5.78 1.75 2.98
N HIS A 40 5.10 0.63 2.81
CA HIS A 40 3.86 0.35 3.50
C HIS A 40 4.03 0.15 5.02
N ALA A 41 5.17 -0.37 5.48
CA ALA A 41 5.48 -0.46 6.91
C ALA A 41 5.41 0.91 7.62
N GLY A 42 5.83 1.99 6.94
CA GLY A 42 5.70 3.35 7.47
C GLY A 42 4.24 3.77 7.64
N TYR A 43 3.41 3.56 6.61
CA TYR A 43 1.97 3.85 6.66
C TYR A 43 1.26 3.02 7.74
N GLN A 44 1.51 1.72 7.79
CA GLN A 44 0.85 0.81 8.74
C GLN A 44 1.32 1.03 10.19
N ALA A 45 2.51 1.59 10.40
CA ALA A 45 2.97 2.02 11.73
C ALA A 45 2.23 3.27 12.23
N LEU A 46 1.77 4.14 11.32
CA LEU A 46 0.98 5.34 11.66
C LEU A 46 -0.52 5.01 11.80
N LEU A 47 -1.04 4.12 10.95
CA LEU A 47 -2.43 3.68 10.95
C LEU A 47 -2.48 2.18 10.67
N ARG A 48 -2.90 1.37 11.66
CA ARG A 48 -2.89 -0.10 11.56
C ARG A 48 -3.78 -0.64 10.43
N GLU A 49 -4.78 0.13 10.02
CA GLU A 49 -5.74 -0.15 8.97
C GLU A 49 -5.26 0.30 7.58
N ALA A 50 -4.09 0.92 7.47
CA ALA A 50 -3.57 1.37 6.19
C ALA A 50 -3.48 0.22 5.17
N ILE A 51 -3.75 0.51 3.90
CA ILE A 51 -3.69 -0.47 2.80
C ILE A 51 -2.70 -0.04 1.70
N ALA A 52 -2.18 -1.02 0.97
CA ALA A 52 -1.40 -0.82 -0.25
C ALA A 52 -2.11 -1.50 -1.43
N VAL A 53 -2.47 -0.74 -2.45
CA VAL A 53 -3.13 -1.27 -3.65
C VAL A 53 -2.11 -1.39 -4.78
N VAL A 54 -1.96 -2.59 -5.33
CA VAL A 54 -1.10 -2.86 -6.49
C VAL A 54 -1.99 -3.12 -7.69
N CYS A 55 -1.86 -2.30 -8.74
CA CYS A 55 -2.59 -2.49 -10.00
C CYS A 55 -1.66 -3.02 -11.10
N ALA A 56 -1.99 -4.18 -11.68
CA ALA A 56 -1.32 -4.75 -12.84
C ALA A 56 -2.21 -4.60 -14.09
N PRO A 57 -2.13 -3.49 -14.84
CA PRO A 57 -3.06 -3.19 -15.94
C PRO A 57 -3.00 -4.19 -17.11
N HIS A 58 -1.92 -4.96 -17.23
CA HIS A 58 -1.78 -6.00 -18.25
C HIS A 58 -2.58 -7.28 -17.93
N GLU A 59 -3.05 -7.45 -16.69
CA GLU A 59 -3.84 -8.61 -16.25
C GLU A 59 -5.35 -8.42 -16.47
N GLY A 60 -5.81 -7.22 -16.85
CA GLY A 60 -7.22 -6.93 -17.18
C GLY A 60 -7.91 -5.96 -16.20
N PRO A 61 -9.25 -5.83 -16.28
CA PRO A 61 -10.01 -4.87 -15.48
C PRO A 61 -9.96 -5.16 -13.97
N ASP A 62 -9.89 -6.44 -13.59
CA ASP A 62 -9.77 -6.88 -12.19
C ASP A 62 -8.30 -7.13 -11.79
N GLY A 63 -7.36 -6.59 -12.58
CA GLY A 63 -5.92 -6.75 -12.37
C GLY A 63 -5.41 -5.89 -11.23
N PHE A 64 -5.93 -6.07 -10.01
CA PHE A 64 -5.42 -5.40 -8.83
C PHE A 64 -5.47 -6.31 -7.59
N GLY A 65 -4.70 -5.95 -6.56
CA GLY A 65 -4.75 -6.58 -5.26
C GLY A 65 -4.57 -5.55 -4.16
N VAL A 66 -5.21 -5.79 -3.02
CA VAL A 66 -5.14 -4.91 -1.86
C VAL A 66 -4.43 -5.64 -0.73
N PHE A 67 -3.38 -5.03 -0.21
CA PHE A 67 -2.46 -5.70 0.71
C PHE A 67 -2.29 -4.92 2.01
N ARG A 68 -1.95 -5.67 3.06
CA ARG A 68 -1.39 -5.16 4.31
C ARG A 68 -0.21 -6.02 4.76
N LEU A 69 0.68 -5.46 5.57
CA LEU A 69 1.61 -6.30 6.32
C LEU A 69 0.85 -7.09 7.39
N THR A 70 1.29 -8.31 7.66
CA THR A 70 0.80 -9.05 8.83
C THR A 70 1.29 -8.35 10.09
N ASP A 71 0.43 -8.23 11.10
CA ASP A 71 0.83 -7.60 12.37
C ASP A 71 2.00 -8.34 13.02
N SER A 72 2.02 -9.66 12.86
CA SER A 72 3.16 -10.52 13.13
C SER A 72 3.19 -11.66 12.09
N PRO A 73 4.36 -12.02 11.52
CA PRO A 73 5.68 -11.43 11.75
C PRO A 73 6.01 -10.21 10.87
N GLY A 74 5.12 -9.79 9.97
CA GLY A 74 5.38 -8.82 8.90
C GLY A 74 5.92 -7.48 9.37
N MET A 75 5.12 -6.74 10.16
CA MET A 75 5.49 -5.41 10.66
C MET A 75 6.85 -5.42 11.37
N GLY A 76 7.07 -6.36 12.29
CA GLY A 76 8.32 -6.47 13.02
C GLY A 76 9.51 -6.79 12.12
N THR A 77 9.34 -7.68 11.14
CA THR A 77 10.40 -8.10 10.23
C THR A 77 10.84 -6.95 9.31
N ILE A 78 9.89 -6.22 8.74
CA ILE A 78 10.21 -5.12 7.81
C ILE A 78 10.81 -3.93 8.55
N LEU A 79 10.23 -3.51 9.69
CA LEU A 79 10.75 -2.39 10.48
C LEU A 79 12.15 -2.67 11.06
N ALA A 80 12.48 -3.93 11.32
CA ALA A 80 13.81 -4.34 11.78
C ALA A 80 14.82 -4.56 10.63
N CYS A 81 14.37 -4.60 9.38
CA CYS A 81 15.25 -4.85 8.24
C CYS A 81 16.24 -3.68 8.03
N ARG A 82 17.50 -4.02 7.77
CA ARG A 82 18.61 -3.07 7.51
C ARG A 82 19.37 -3.42 6.22
N ALA A 83 18.81 -4.29 5.39
CA ALA A 83 19.43 -4.65 4.12
C ALA A 83 19.46 -3.43 3.19
N GLU A 84 20.56 -3.29 2.45
CA GLU A 84 20.75 -2.19 1.51
C GLU A 84 20.17 -2.55 0.13
N GLY A 85 19.79 -1.52 -0.63
CA GLY A 85 19.22 -1.67 -1.97
C GLY A 85 17.70 -1.75 -1.98
N ALA A 86 17.09 -1.23 -3.05
CA ALA A 86 15.64 -1.13 -3.22
C ALA A 86 14.95 -2.51 -3.36
N SER A 87 15.68 -3.51 -3.84
CA SER A 87 15.20 -4.89 -3.98
C SER A 87 16.15 -5.83 -3.28
N HIS A 88 15.69 -6.45 -2.20
CA HIS A 88 16.40 -7.49 -1.46
C HIS A 88 15.40 -8.54 -0.98
N PRO A 89 15.84 -9.80 -0.80
CA PRO A 89 14.98 -10.85 -0.27
C PRO A 89 14.76 -10.67 1.24
N HIS A 90 13.56 -11.03 1.69
CA HIS A 90 13.23 -11.17 3.11
C HIS A 90 13.10 -12.66 3.49
N PRO A 91 13.15 -12.99 4.80
CA PRO A 91 12.90 -14.35 5.26
C PRO A 91 11.57 -14.89 4.72
N PRO A 92 11.48 -16.21 4.40
CA PRO A 92 10.28 -16.84 3.85
C PRO A 92 9.21 -17.01 4.94
N LEU A 93 8.65 -15.88 5.37
CA LEU A 93 7.61 -15.75 6.38
C LEU A 93 6.36 -15.13 5.74
N PRO A 94 5.16 -15.27 6.34
CA PRO A 94 3.97 -14.60 5.86
C PRO A 94 4.03 -13.11 6.22
N LEU A 95 4.79 -12.32 5.46
CA LEU A 95 5.06 -10.91 5.77
C LEU A 95 3.88 -10.00 5.44
N TYR A 96 3.11 -10.35 4.42
CA TYR A 96 1.94 -9.61 3.99
C TYR A 96 0.77 -10.56 3.74
N THR A 97 -0.41 -10.00 3.67
CA THR A 97 -1.65 -10.71 3.31
C THR A 97 -2.50 -9.81 2.44
N ASP A 98 -3.38 -10.44 1.67
CA ASP A 98 -4.53 -9.77 1.10
C ASP A 98 -5.46 -9.31 2.23
N VAL A 99 -6.09 -8.14 2.09
CA VAL A 99 -7.09 -7.65 3.06
C VAL A 99 -8.46 -8.28 2.87
N ASP A 100 -8.75 -8.90 1.72
CA ASP A 100 -10.07 -9.45 1.38
C ASP A 100 -10.33 -10.86 1.99
N GLN A 101 -9.43 -11.39 2.82
CA GLN A 101 -9.61 -12.70 3.46
C GLN A 101 -10.55 -12.62 4.69
N ASP A 102 -11.59 -13.48 4.72
CA ASP A 102 -12.50 -13.81 5.84
C ASP A 102 -12.84 -12.65 6.80
N GLY A 103 -13.66 -11.69 6.36
CA GLY A 103 -14.12 -10.59 7.21
C GLY A 103 -13.07 -9.51 7.42
N GLY A 104 -12.30 -9.23 6.37
CA GLY A 104 -11.30 -8.17 6.28
C GLY A 104 -11.82 -6.78 6.64
N HIS A 105 -10.89 -5.84 6.87
CA HIS A 105 -11.21 -4.47 7.29
C HIS A 105 -11.44 -3.51 6.11
N CYS A 106 -11.49 -4.02 4.88
CA CYS A 106 -11.67 -3.27 3.64
C CYS A 106 -12.79 -3.91 2.79
N GLU A 107 -13.57 -3.09 2.10
CA GLU A 107 -14.62 -3.52 1.16
C GLU A 107 -14.61 -2.57 -0.04
N ALA A 108 -14.67 -3.14 -1.25
CA ALA A 108 -14.83 -2.37 -2.48
C ALA A 108 -16.33 -2.16 -2.76
N SER A 109 -16.72 -0.93 -3.10
CA SER A 109 -18.09 -0.57 -3.42
C SER A 109 -18.12 0.43 -4.57
N ASP A 110 -18.98 0.17 -5.56
CA ASP A 110 -19.21 1.05 -6.72
C ASP A 110 -20.09 2.27 -6.38
N ASP A 111 -20.70 2.30 -5.19
CA ASP A 111 -21.66 3.33 -4.78
C ASP A 111 -21.02 4.49 -4.00
N LEU A 112 -19.69 4.46 -3.81
CA LEU A 112 -18.97 5.49 -3.06
C LEU A 112 -18.55 6.66 -3.95
N PRO A 113 -18.68 7.92 -3.47
CA PRO A 113 -18.19 9.07 -4.22
C PRO A 113 -16.66 9.04 -4.30
N PHE A 114 -16.13 9.32 -5.49
CA PHE A 114 -14.70 9.38 -5.75
C PHE A 114 -14.30 10.76 -6.31
N ALA A 115 -13.19 11.30 -5.80
CA ALA A 115 -12.57 12.52 -6.30
C ALA A 115 -11.07 12.32 -6.44
N CYS A 116 -10.50 12.80 -7.55
CA CYS A 116 -9.07 12.78 -7.81
C CYS A 116 -8.54 14.21 -7.86
N ILE A 117 -7.44 14.48 -7.14
CA ILE A 117 -6.69 15.73 -7.21
C ILE A 117 -5.33 15.38 -7.82
N ASP A 118 -5.11 15.83 -9.05
CA ASP A 118 -3.81 15.69 -9.69
C ASP A 118 -2.91 16.88 -9.30
N LEU A 119 -1.74 16.57 -8.76
CA LEU A 119 -0.73 17.55 -8.33
C LEU A 119 0.50 17.56 -9.26
N GLN A 120 0.43 16.90 -10.42
CA GLN A 120 1.53 16.78 -11.39
C GLN A 120 1.18 17.30 -12.79
#